data_AF-A0A2N6VIV2-F1
#
_entry.id   AF-A0A2N6VIV2-F1
#
_cell.length_a   1.000
_cell.length_b   1.000
_cell.length_c   1.000
_cell.angle_alpha   90.00
_cell.angle_beta   90.00
_cell.angle_gamma   90.00
#
_symmetry.space_group_name_H-M   'P 1'
#
loop_
_entity.id
_entity.type
_entity.pdbx_description
1 polymer ?
#
loop_
_entity_poly.entity_id
_entity_poly.type
_entity_poly.pdbx_seq_one_letter_code
_entity_poly.pdbx_strand_id
1 'polypeptide(L)'
;PSASVISNDPSILFNIAGMVQFIPYLSGDVPAPYPRATSVQKCVRTADIEEVGKTTRHGTFFQMNGVRSKTDFDIKGELPAKNIDTGMGLERVAFLKQGVENMYEVDEVFPVIKAAADMAGISYGDDEEDDVRLRVVADHVR
;
A
#
# COMPACT_ATOMS: atom_id res chain seq x y z
N PRO A 1 -2.87 3.59 15.83
CA PRO A 1 -1.53 3.31 15.25
C PRO A 1 -1.68 2.41 14.02
N SER A 2 -0.60 2.11 13.29
CA SER A 2 -0.60 0.94 12.40
C SER A 2 -0.77 -0.33 13.25
N ALA A 3 -1.56 -1.28 12.76
CA ALA A 3 -1.48 -2.67 13.21
C ALA A 3 -0.17 -3.32 12.69
N SER A 4 0.08 -4.56 13.12
CA SER A 4 1.12 -5.43 12.56
C SER A 4 0.99 -5.56 11.02
N VAL A 5 2.06 -5.98 10.34
CA VAL A 5 1.97 -6.38 8.92
C VAL A 5 1.39 -7.80 8.81
N ILE A 6 1.80 -8.69 9.71
CA ILE A 6 1.22 -10.03 9.87
C ILE A 6 -0.20 -9.87 10.46
N SER A 7 -1.19 -10.53 9.86
CA SER A 7 -2.57 -10.50 10.37
C SER A 7 -2.77 -11.41 11.59
N ASN A 8 -3.81 -11.12 12.37
CA ASN A 8 -4.34 -12.02 13.40
C ASN A 8 -5.50 -12.89 12.89
N ASP A 9 -6.02 -12.60 11.69
CA ASP A 9 -7.07 -13.37 11.01
C ASP A 9 -6.41 -14.47 10.17
N PRO A 10 -6.71 -15.76 10.41
CA PRO A 10 -6.06 -16.87 9.70
C PRO A 10 -6.46 -16.99 8.21
N SER A 11 -7.46 -16.24 7.74
CA SER A 11 -7.86 -16.21 6.32
C SER A 11 -7.00 -15.30 5.44
N ILE A 12 -6.21 -14.40 6.04
CA ILE A 12 -5.38 -13.41 5.33
C ILE A 12 -3.96 -13.36 5.89
N LEU A 13 -2.95 -13.61 5.04
CA LEU A 13 -1.55 -13.71 5.48
C LEU A 13 -1.00 -12.38 6.04
N PHE A 14 -1.39 -11.26 5.42
CA PHE A 14 -0.94 -9.92 5.76
C PHE A 14 -2.11 -8.93 5.79
N ASN A 15 -1.93 -7.81 6.49
CA ASN A 15 -2.84 -6.67 6.41
C ASN A 15 -2.72 -5.97 5.04
N ILE A 16 -3.70 -6.19 4.16
CA ILE A 16 -3.72 -5.66 2.78
C ILE A 16 -4.30 -4.24 2.64
N ALA A 17 -4.87 -3.70 3.73
CA ALA A 17 -5.56 -2.41 3.78
C ALA A 17 -5.66 -1.85 5.22
N GLY A 18 -5.89 -0.54 5.34
CA GLY A 18 -6.08 0.16 6.62
C GLY A 18 -7.26 -0.35 7.46
N MET A 19 -8.36 -0.77 6.82
CA MET A 19 -9.59 -1.21 7.50
C MET A 19 -9.47 -2.52 8.29
N VAL A 20 -8.47 -3.37 8.02
CA VAL A 20 -8.48 -4.76 8.51
C VAL A 20 -8.49 -4.81 10.05
N GLN A 21 -7.72 -3.94 10.70
CA GLN A 21 -7.72 -3.80 12.17
C GLN A 21 -9.02 -3.26 12.77
N PHE A 22 -9.91 -2.70 11.94
CA PHE A 22 -11.18 -2.11 12.34
C PHE A 22 -12.39 -2.98 12.00
N ILE A 23 -12.22 -4.13 11.32
CA ILE A 23 -13.31 -5.02 10.90
C ILE A 23 -14.33 -5.30 12.04
N PRO A 24 -13.93 -5.67 13.28
CA PRO A 24 -14.89 -5.95 14.36
C PRO A 24 -15.75 -4.75 14.80
N TYR A 25 -15.28 -3.52 14.55
CA TYR A 25 -16.05 -2.29 14.80
C TYR A 25 -16.92 -1.92 13.59
N LEU A 26 -16.49 -2.29 12.38
CA LEU A 26 -17.18 -2.01 11.12
C LEU A 26 -18.34 -2.98 10.85
N SER A 27 -18.23 -4.23 11.33
CA SER A 27 -19.30 -5.23 11.37
C SER A 27 -20.32 -4.96 12.48
N GLY A 28 -19.86 -4.37 13.60
CA GLY A 28 -20.66 -4.17 14.81
C GLY A 28 -20.50 -5.27 15.87
N ASP A 29 -19.59 -6.22 15.68
CA ASP A 29 -19.30 -7.30 16.66
C ASP A 29 -18.76 -6.72 17.98
N VAL A 30 -18.05 -5.59 17.92
CA VAL A 30 -17.48 -4.88 19.07
C VAL A 30 -17.86 -3.39 18.98
N PRO A 31 -18.28 -2.74 20.09
CA PRO A 31 -18.50 -1.29 20.11
C PRO A 31 -17.22 -0.51 19.74
N ALA A 32 -17.34 0.42 18.79
CA ALA A 32 -16.22 1.28 18.39
C ALA A 32 -15.78 2.19 19.57
N PRO A 33 -14.50 2.16 20.00
CA PRO A 33 -14.03 2.98 21.12
C PRO A 33 -13.95 4.48 20.79
N TYR A 34 -14.01 4.84 19.50
CA TYR A 34 -14.00 6.22 19.01
C TYR A 34 -14.98 6.35 17.82
N PRO A 35 -15.68 7.50 17.66
CA PRO A 35 -16.61 7.69 16.54
C PRO A 35 -15.92 7.95 15.19
N ARG A 36 -14.59 8.19 15.19
CA ARG A 36 -13.74 8.38 14.01
C ARG A 36 -12.33 7.90 14.32
N ALA A 37 -11.65 7.33 13.33
CA ALA A 37 -10.25 6.92 13.42
C ALA A 37 -9.48 7.33 12.15
N THR A 38 -8.16 7.41 12.25
CA THR A 38 -7.23 7.54 11.12
C THR A 38 -5.90 6.88 11.50
N SER A 39 -5.20 6.33 10.52
CA SER A 39 -3.94 5.65 10.69
C SER A 39 -3.21 5.58 9.35
N VAL A 40 -1.90 5.77 9.36
CA VAL A 40 -1.04 5.28 8.28
C VAL A 40 -0.79 3.81 8.57
N GLN A 41 -1.41 2.92 7.80
CA GLN A 41 -1.23 1.46 7.94
C GLN A 41 -0.10 1.00 7.02
N LYS A 42 0.79 0.14 7.55
CA LYS A 42 1.73 -0.63 6.73
C LYS A 42 0.99 -1.78 6.06
N CYS A 43 0.98 -1.81 4.73
CA CYS A 43 0.26 -2.81 3.94
C CYS A 43 1.21 -3.67 3.12
N VAL A 44 0.91 -4.97 3.00
CA VAL A 44 1.57 -5.87 2.05
C VAL A 44 0.54 -6.49 1.11
N ARG A 45 0.86 -6.55 -0.19
CA ARG A 45 0.04 -7.20 -1.23
C ARG A 45 0.89 -8.07 -2.14
N THR A 46 0.74 -9.37 -2.00
CA THR A 46 1.36 -10.37 -2.89
C THR A 46 0.55 -10.64 -4.16
N ALA A 47 -0.71 -10.22 -4.22
CA ALA A 47 -1.54 -10.37 -5.42
C ALA A 47 -1.06 -9.48 -6.59
N ASP A 48 -0.40 -8.36 -6.28
CA ASP A 48 0.10 -7.39 -7.26
C ASP A 48 1.57 -7.70 -7.67
N ILE A 49 2.17 -8.81 -7.18
CA ILE A 49 3.62 -9.09 -7.26
C ILE A 49 4.17 -9.16 -8.70
N GLU A 50 3.38 -9.68 -9.63
CA GLU A 50 3.77 -9.79 -11.05
C GLU A 50 3.88 -8.43 -11.75
N GLU A 51 3.33 -7.35 -11.18
CA GLU A 51 3.35 -6.00 -11.78
C GLU A 51 4.39 -5.06 -11.16
N VAL A 52 5.13 -5.56 -10.16
CA VAL A 52 6.14 -4.81 -9.40
C VAL A 52 7.39 -4.56 -10.26
N GLY A 53 7.93 -3.34 -10.21
CA GLY A 53 9.04 -2.87 -11.03
C GLY A 53 8.66 -2.58 -12.49
N LYS A 54 7.90 -3.50 -13.11
CA LYS A 54 7.36 -3.41 -14.48
C LYS A 54 6.41 -2.22 -14.68
N THR A 55 5.88 -1.65 -13.60
CA THR A 55 4.92 -0.54 -13.64
C THR A 55 5.27 0.54 -12.61
N THR A 56 5.02 1.81 -12.96
CA THR A 56 5.32 2.98 -12.11
C THR A 56 4.46 3.12 -10.84
N ARG A 57 3.66 2.10 -10.49
CA ARG A 57 2.56 2.18 -9.53
C ARG A 57 2.28 0.94 -8.66
N HIS A 58 2.84 -0.24 -8.95
CA HIS A 58 2.62 -1.45 -8.14
C HIS A 58 3.86 -1.83 -7.35
N GLY A 59 3.68 -2.17 -6.07
CA GLY A 59 4.72 -2.56 -5.13
C GLY A 59 4.13 -3.51 -4.09
N THR A 60 4.93 -4.43 -3.56
CA THR A 60 4.44 -5.39 -2.56
C THR A 60 4.21 -4.73 -1.21
N PHE A 61 5.07 -3.80 -0.78
CA PHE A 61 4.95 -3.05 0.47
C PHE A 61 4.64 -1.57 0.22
N PHE A 62 3.63 -1.03 0.90
CA PHE A 62 3.27 0.39 0.82
C PHE A 62 2.53 0.91 2.06
N GLN A 63 2.44 2.23 2.22
CA GLN A 63 1.73 2.88 3.33
C GLN A 63 0.35 3.43 2.92
N MET A 64 -0.67 3.38 3.81
CA MET A 64 -2.08 3.55 3.42
C MET A 64 -2.96 4.51 4.29
N ASN A 65 -3.63 5.53 3.70
CA ASN A 65 -4.48 6.59 4.35
C ASN A 65 -5.61 7.37 3.50
N GLY A 66 -6.74 6.76 3.04
CA GLY A 66 -7.89 7.23 2.12
C GLY A 66 -7.97 7.03 0.55
N VAL A 67 -8.75 6.17 -0.15
CA VAL A 67 -9.80 5.14 0.09
C VAL A 67 -11.25 5.69 0.12
N ARG A 68 -12.17 5.14 -0.70
CA ARG A 68 -13.63 4.92 -0.51
C ARG A 68 -14.01 3.63 -1.25
N SER A 69 -15.25 3.13 -1.10
CA SER A 69 -15.74 1.97 -1.87
C SER A 69 -15.92 2.28 -3.37
N LYS A 70 -15.78 1.24 -4.20
CA LYS A 70 -16.38 1.15 -5.54
C LYS A 70 -17.50 0.11 -5.45
N THR A 71 -18.71 0.42 -5.89
CA THR A 71 -19.84 -0.52 -5.88
C THR A 71 -20.75 -0.28 -7.08
N ASP A 72 -21.00 -1.35 -7.81
CA ASP A 72 -22.06 -1.45 -8.82
C ASP A 72 -22.67 -2.86 -8.67
N PHE A 73 -23.57 -3.00 -7.70
CA PHE A 73 -24.08 -4.28 -7.18
C PHE A 73 -25.50 -4.11 -6.63
N ASP A 74 -26.30 -5.18 -6.68
CA ASP A 74 -27.67 -5.20 -6.16
C ASP A 74 -27.71 -5.13 -4.62
N ILE A 75 -28.42 -4.13 -4.08
CA ILE A 75 -28.47 -3.86 -2.63
C ILE A 75 -29.57 -4.70 -1.98
N LYS A 76 -29.17 -5.81 -1.36
CA LYS A 76 -30.06 -6.76 -0.65
C LYS A 76 -30.81 -6.14 0.55
N GLY A 77 -30.38 -4.98 1.04
CA GLY A 77 -30.98 -4.23 2.14
C GLY A 77 -29.99 -3.21 2.72
N GLU A 78 -30.46 -2.31 3.59
CA GLU A 78 -29.57 -1.39 4.30
C GLU A 78 -28.84 -2.09 5.46
N LEU A 79 -27.56 -1.75 5.67
CA LEU A 79 -26.81 -2.19 6.85
C LEU A 79 -27.26 -1.39 8.09
N PRO A 80 -27.35 -2.01 9.29
CA PRO A 80 -27.72 -1.33 10.54
C PRO A 80 -26.79 -0.16 10.91
N ALA A 81 -25.51 -0.25 10.52
CA ALA A 81 -24.53 0.83 10.63
C ALA A 81 -23.90 1.09 9.25
N LYS A 82 -23.92 2.36 8.81
CA LYS A 82 -23.31 2.81 7.56
C LYS A 82 -21.94 3.43 7.84
N ASN A 83 -20.89 2.65 7.62
CA ASN A 83 -19.51 3.01 7.91
C ASN A 83 -18.75 3.54 6.68
N ILE A 84 -17.60 4.20 6.90
CA ILE A 84 -16.73 4.76 5.86
C ILE A 84 -15.29 4.27 6.08
N ASP A 85 -14.76 3.48 5.14
CA ASP A 85 -13.33 3.06 5.08
C ASP A 85 -12.52 4.00 4.17
N THR A 86 -11.28 4.31 4.58
CA THR A 86 -10.35 5.20 3.87
C THR A 86 -8.86 4.71 3.92
N GLY A 87 -8.30 4.11 2.83
CA GLY A 87 -6.85 3.85 2.54
C GLY A 87 -6.21 4.43 1.23
N MET A 88 -5.17 5.30 1.29
CA MET A 88 -4.49 6.06 0.21
C MET A 88 -3.02 5.65 0.13
N GLY A 89 -2.48 5.28 -1.04
CA GLY A 89 -1.04 5.01 -1.17
C GLY A 89 -0.22 6.28 -0.89
N LEU A 90 0.63 6.27 0.14
CA LEU A 90 1.46 7.43 0.53
C LEU A 90 2.46 7.77 -0.57
N GLU A 91 3.16 6.75 -1.09
CA GLU A 91 4.14 6.82 -2.16
C GLU A 91 3.52 7.40 -3.45
N ARG A 92 2.24 7.10 -3.70
CA ARG A 92 1.47 7.65 -4.83
C ARG A 92 1.08 9.12 -4.65
N VAL A 93 1.03 9.64 -3.43
CA VAL A 93 0.89 11.08 -3.15
C VAL A 93 2.24 11.76 -3.12
N ALA A 94 3.28 11.08 -2.63
CA ALA A 94 4.65 11.58 -2.58
C ALA A 94 5.17 11.95 -3.96
N PHE A 95 5.09 11.08 -4.98
CA PHE A 95 5.60 11.42 -6.31
C PHE A 95 4.88 12.64 -6.93
N LEU A 96 3.55 12.70 -6.79
CA LEU A 96 2.72 13.83 -7.21
C LEU A 96 2.99 15.14 -6.45
N LYS A 97 3.63 15.08 -5.28
CA LYS A 97 4.00 16.25 -4.46
C LYS A 97 5.48 16.64 -4.57
N GLN A 98 6.34 15.69 -4.90
CA GLN A 98 7.77 15.90 -5.10
C GLN A 98 8.10 16.27 -6.56
N GLY A 99 7.21 15.95 -7.51
CA GLY A 99 7.38 16.26 -8.92
C GLY A 99 8.30 15.27 -9.66
N VAL A 100 8.25 14.00 -9.25
CA VAL A 100 8.99 12.89 -9.88
C VAL A 100 8.01 11.95 -10.60
N GLU A 101 8.48 11.19 -11.59
CA GLU A 101 7.61 10.58 -12.60
C GLU A 101 6.94 9.28 -12.11
N ASN A 102 7.48 8.64 -11.08
CA ASN A 102 6.95 7.40 -10.51
C ASN A 102 7.17 7.28 -9.01
N MET A 103 6.53 6.27 -8.40
CA MET A 103 6.58 6.03 -6.96
C MET A 103 7.93 5.51 -6.42
N TYR A 104 8.89 5.18 -7.29
CA TYR A 104 10.22 4.68 -6.90
C TYR A 104 11.26 5.79 -6.77
N GLU A 105 11.06 6.91 -7.48
CA GLU A 105 11.89 8.12 -7.42
C GLU A 105 11.61 9.00 -6.19
N VAL A 106 10.66 8.61 -5.34
CA VAL A 106 10.33 9.35 -4.11
C VAL A 106 11.46 9.26 -3.09
N ASP A 107 11.57 10.29 -2.25
CA ASP A 107 12.59 10.39 -1.19
C ASP A 107 12.68 9.18 -0.24
N GLU A 108 11.57 8.47 0.02
CA GLU A 108 11.54 7.25 0.83
C GLU A 108 12.17 6.02 0.12
N VAL A 109 12.15 5.95 -1.21
CA VAL A 109 12.47 4.73 -1.99
C VAL A 109 13.74 4.88 -2.83
N PHE A 110 13.96 6.03 -3.45
CA PHE A 110 15.10 6.26 -4.34
C PHE A 110 16.49 6.04 -3.71
N PRO A 111 16.72 6.29 -2.40
CA PRO A 111 17.98 5.94 -1.75
C PRO A 111 18.32 4.44 -1.82
N VAL A 112 17.31 3.56 -1.85
CA VAL A 112 17.49 2.10 -1.96
C VAL A 112 17.85 1.71 -3.40
N ILE A 113 17.17 2.31 -4.40
CA ILE A 113 17.55 2.16 -5.82
C ILE A 113 18.99 2.59 -6.04
N LYS A 114 19.38 3.76 -5.53
CA LYS A 114 20.76 4.25 -5.66
C LYS A 114 21.76 3.27 -5.02
N ALA A 115 21.49 2.81 -3.80
CA ALA A 115 22.39 1.86 -3.13
C ALA A 115 22.53 0.53 -3.92
N ALA A 116 21.44 0.03 -4.52
CA ALA A 116 21.48 -1.16 -5.37
C ALA A 116 22.25 -0.93 -6.68
N ALA A 117 22.05 0.22 -7.32
CA ALA A 117 22.75 0.63 -8.54
C ALA A 117 24.27 0.80 -8.30
N ASP A 118 24.65 1.53 -7.24
CA ASP A 118 26.04 1.71 -6.78
C ASP A 118 26.73 0.36 -6.49
N MET A 119 25.99 -0.65 -5.99
CA MET A 119 26.50 -2.01 -5.74
C MET A 119 26.61 -2.88 -7.00
N ALA A 120 25.71 -2.70 -7.97
CA ALA A 120 25.68 -3.46 -9.22
C ALA A 120 26.60 -2.88 -10.31
N GLY A 121 27.00 -1.61 -10.20
CA GLY A 121 27.85 -0.93 -11.18
C GLY A 121 27.10 -0.43 -12.43
N ILE A 122 25.82 -0.11 -12.26
CA ILE A 122 24.88 0.34 -13.32
C ILE A 122 24.25 1.69 -12.92
N SER A 123 23.67 2.41 -13.87
CA SER A 123 22.88 3.63 -13.60
C SER A 123 21.38 3.35 -13.71
N TYR A 124 20.59 3.89 -12.79
CA TYR A 124 19.14 3.96 -12.95
C TYR A 124 18.77 5.00 -14.03
N GLY A 125 17.92 4.61 -14.98
CA GLY A 125 17.50 5.41 -16.14
C GLY A 125 18.27 5.14 -17.44
N ASP A 126 19.31 4.29 -17.44
CA ASP A 126 20.09 3.95 -18.65
C ASP A 126 19.45 2.80 -19.47
N ASP A 127 18.81 1.82 -18.81
CA ASP A 127 18.12 0.67 -19.43
C ASP A 127 16.88 0.26 -18.62
N GLU A 128 15.76 -0.03 -19.30
CA GLU A 128 14.48 -0.34 -18.64
C GLU A 128 14.43 -1.74 -18.00
N GLU A 129 15.19 -2.74 -18.47
CA GLU A 129 15.24 -4.05 -17.81
C GLU A 129 16.03 -3.99 -16.51
N ASP A 130 17.15 -3.28 -16.49
CA ASP A 130 17.93 -3.03 -15.27
C ASP A 130 17.19 -2.11 -14.29
N ASP A 131 16.47 -1.09 -14.77
CA ASP A 131 15.55 -0.31 -13.96
C ASP A 131 14.46 -1.17 -13.29
N VAL A 132 13.81 -2.07 -14.03
CA VAL A 132 12.82 -3.00 -13.46
C VAL A 132 13.45 -3.85 -12.35
N ARG A 133 14.67 -4.36 -12.55
CA ARG A 133 15.41 -5.12 -11.53
C ARG A 133 15.69 -4.26 -10.28
N LEU A 134 16.16 -3.02 -10.45
CA LEU A 134 16.43 -2.07 -9.36
C LEU A 134 15.16 -1.71 -8.58
N ARG A 135 14.04 -1.45 -9.29
CA ARG A 135 12.72 -1.17 -8.70
C ARG A 135 12.19 -2.36 -7.89
N VAL A 136 12.38 -3.60 -8.36
CA VAL A 136 12.02 -4.83 -7.60
C VAL A 136 12.85 -4.96 -6.32
N VAL A 137 14.17 -4.75 -6.38
CA VAL A 137 15.04 -4.80 -5.18
C VAL A 137 14.62 -3.72 -4.17
N ALA A 138 14.35 -2.49 -4.63
CA ALA A 138 13.95 -1.39 -3.73
C ALA A 138 12.57 -1.58 -3.09
N ASP A 139 11.66 -2.31 -3.75
CA ASP A 139 10.37 -2.72 -3.17
C ASP A 139 10.54 -3.84 -2.12
N HIS A 140 11.22 -4.93 -2.48
CA HIS A 140 11.28 -6.16 -1.68
C HIS A 140 12.20 -6.06 -0.44
N VAL A 141 12.88 -4.94 -0.23
CA VAL A 141 13.72 -4.65 0.95
C VAL A 141 12.94 -3.92 2.07
N ARG A 142 11.70 -3.45 1.82
CA ARG A 142 10.89 -2.62 2.75
C ARG A 142 9.94 -3.43 3.66
#